data_AF-A0A437LVG3-F1
#
_entry.id   AF-A0A437LVG3-F1
#
_cell.length_a   1.000
_cell.length_b   1.000
_cell.length_c   1.000
_cell.angle_alpha   90.00
_cell.angle_beta   90.00
_cell.angle_gamma   90.00
#
_symmetry.space_group_name_H-M   'P 1'
#
loop_
_entity.id
_entity.type
_entity.pdbx_description
1 polymer ?
#
loop_
_entity_poly.entity_id
_entity_poly.type
_entity_poly.pdbx_seq_one_letter_code
_entity_poly.pdbx_strand_id
1 'polypeptide(L)'
;MKPITPLTEVIQRFGLDQLDPLPDHAFDLKRHTFIWDRNGLPQYGTRTQSAMYRLANQWRYTEASLSFLTDATLGGLRDKEAAFDEMQAAYDRSRQEAQDWRDRYCAADMLAGTYGGSLVVALNTLIVVYRGDLDVPDEKPEDKVANEKIGELIGGHSLGGVLWAAANNTRHWPEWSVEEAIPWRLQRERYERDKLIARGYAIEEKKKPNPEAPPKKERPRQSEYSLPVLKAALGPPFDAVDHIGFGCGAHVIKRLAGPDGDFNTISRRLFDYAKALEDHYGEPKPEDPMEDVRRRVARLKGGGGG
;
A
#
# COMPACT_ATOMS: atom_id res chain seq x y z
N MET A 1 -9.53 -24.27 2.26
CA MET A 1 -9.54 -22.90 1.72
C MET A 1 -10.73 -22.18 2.35
N LYS A 2 -10.53 -21.06 3.05
CA LYS A 2 -11.65 -20.30 3.66
C LYS A 2 -12.56 -19.79 2.52
N PRO A 3 -13.89 -19.93 2.61
CA PRO A 3 -14.79 -19.39 1.59
C PRO A 3 -14.64 -17.86 1.50
N ILE A 4 -14.94 -17.31 0.32
CA ILE A 4 -14.93 -15.86 0.11
C ILE A 4 -16.07 -15.26 0.91
N THR A 5 -15.75 -14.30 1.78
CA THR A 5 -16.72 -13.61 2.63
C THR A 5 -17.74 -12.87 1.75
N PRO A 6 -19.06 -13.09 1.94
CA PRO A 6 -20.09 -12.36 1.21
C PRO A 6 -19.98 -10.85 1.42
N LEU A 7 -20.27 -10.06 0.39
CA LEU A 7 -20.18 -8.60 0.48
C LEU A 7 -21.09 -8.03 1.58
N THR A 8 -22.27 -8.60 1.79
CA THR A 8 -23.21 -8.21 2.86
C THR A 8 -22.59 -8.36 4.24
N GLU A 9 -21.81 -9.42 4.47
CA GLU A 9 -21.09 -9.63 5.73
C GLU A 9 -19.96 -8.60 5.89
N VAL A 10 -19.24 -8.26 4.82
CA VAL A 10 -18.24 -7.18 4.83
C VAL A 10 -18.86 -5.83 5.18
N ILE A 11 -20.01 -5.53 4.56
CA ILE A 11 -20.75 -4.29 4.81
C ILE A 11 -21.13 -4.18 6.28
N GLN A 12 -21.73 -5.22 6.86
CA GLN A 12 -22.11 -5.24 8.26
C GLN A 12 -20.88 -5.16 9.18
N ARG A 13 -19.82 -5.91 8.87
CA ARG A 13 -18.61 -6.00 9.68
C ARG A 13 -17.86 -4.67 9.80
N PHE A 14 -17.87 -3.85 8.75
CA PHE A 14 -17.16 -2.58 8.72
C PHE A 14 -18.09 -1.37 8.70
N GLY A 15 -19.40 -1.55 8.87
CA GLY A 15 -20.41 -0.48 8.86
C GLY A 15 -20.35 0.34 7.57
N LEU A 16 -20.51 -0.33 6.42
CA LEU A 16 -20.50 0.28 5.09
C LEU A 16 -21.93 0.43 4.55
N ASP A 17 -22.84 0.93 5.40
CA ASP A 17 -24.28 0.97 5.15
C ASP A 17 -24.64 1.73 3.85
N GLN A 18 -23.77 2.62 3.37
CA GLN A 18 -23.92 3.31 2.09
C GLN A 18 -23.88 2.38 0.86
N LEU A 19 -23.54 1.11 1.06
CA LEU A 19 -23.48 0.06 0.04
C LEU A 19 -24.61 -0.97 0.16
N ASP A 20 -25.57 -0.82 1.09
CA ASP A 20 -26.71 -1.74 1.26
C ASP A 20 -28.07 -1.01 1.11
N PRO A 21 -28.82 -1.25 0.02
CA PRO A 21 -28.47 -2.11 -1.11
C PRO A 21 -27.33 -1.51 -1.96
N LEU A 22 -26.66 -2.36 -2.74
CA LEU A 22 -25.62 -1.90 -3.66
C LEU A 22 -26.23 -0.87 -4.63
N PRO A 23 -25.67 0.35 -4.74
CA PRO A 23 -26.23 1.37 -5.62
C PRO A 23 -26.23 0.92 -7.08
N ASP A 24 -27.24 1.34 -7.83
CA ASP A 24 -27.24 1.17 -9.28
C ASP A 24 -26.04 1.86 -9.94
N HIS A 25 -25.74 1.43 -11.17
CA HIS A 25 -24.74 2.11 -11.98
C HIS A 25 -25.12 3.58 -12.21
N ALA A 26 -24.15 4.45 -12.00
CA ALA A 26 -24.31 5.88 -12.21
C ALA A 26 -24.50 6.17 -13.71
N PHE A 27 -25.48 7.01 -14.04
CA PHE A 27 -25.89 7.27 -15.42
C PHE A 27 -25.96 8.78 -15.68
N ASP A 28 -25.27 9.26 -16.72
CA ASP A 28 -25.35 10.63 -17.18
C ASP A 28 -26.58 10.80 -18.08
N LEU A 29 -27.64 11.37 -17.52
CA LEU A 29 -28.89 11.63 -18.25
C LEU A 29 -28.72 12.58 -19.44
N LYS A 30 -27.72 13.47 -19.45
CA LYS A 30 -27.49 14.39 -20.56
C LYS A 30 -26.82 13.69 -21.74
N ARG A 31 -25.90 12.78 -21.45
CA ARG A 31 -25.14 12.03 -22.46
C ARG A 31 -25.76 10.67 -22.80
N HIS A 32 -26.82 10.27 -22.10
CA HIS A 32 -27.44 8.96 -22.19
C HIS A 32 -26.43 7.81 -22.14
N THR A 33 -25.45 7.91 -21.23
CA THR A 33 -24.39 6.91 -21.07
C THR A 33 -24.06 6.69 -19.60
N PHE A 34 -23.48 5.54 -19.28
CA PHE A 34 -22.96 5.27 -17.94
C PHE A 34 -21.82 6.23 -17.61
N ILE A 35 -21.72 6.58 -16.34
CA ILE A 35 -20.53 7.25 -15.81
C ILE A 35 -19.48 6.17 -15.60
N TRP A 36 -18.34 6.35 -16.25
CA TRP A 36 -17.19 5.48 -16.17
C TRP A 36 -16.17 6.08 -15.20
N ASP A 37 -15.55 5.23 -14.39
CA ASP A 37 -14.43 5.65 -13.55
C ASP A 37 -13.15 5.83 -14.40
N ARG A 38 -12.06 6.26 -13.74
CA ARG A 38 -10.74 6.40 -14.34
C ARG A 38 -10.18 5.12 -14.97
N ASN A 39 -10.68 3.96 -14.56
CA ASN A 39 -10.25 2.64 -15.03
C ASN A 39 -11.12 2.12 -16.19
N GLY A 40 -12.10 2.91 -16.65
CA GLY A 40 -13.02 2.51 -17.70
C GLY A 40 -14.06 1.47 -17.26
N LEU A 41 -14.35 1.40 -15.96
CA LEU A 41 -15.38 0.53 -15.37
C LEU A 41 -16.59 1.37 -14.93
N PRO A 42 -17.83 0.82 -15.01
CA PRO A 42 -19.00 1.55 -14.57
C PRO A 42 -18.91 1.95 -13.10
N GLN A 43 -19.25 3.20 -12.79
CA GLN A 43 -19.34 3.70 -11.41
C GLN A 43 -20.65 3.23 -10.77
N TYR A 44 -20.61 2.82 -9.50
CA TYR A 44 -21.81 2.53 -8.69
C TYR A 44 -22.15 3.74 -7.81
N GLY A 45 -23.32 4.35 -7.99
CA GLY A 45 -23.71 5.54 -7.24
C GLY A 45 -22.70 6.70 -7.37
N THR A 46 -22.30 7.28 -6.24
CA THR A 46 -21.27 8.34 -6.19
C THR A 46 -19.85 7.78 -6.40
N ARG A 47 -18.86 8.65 -6.67
CA ARG A 47 -17.46 8.22 -6.80
C ARG A 47 -16.99 7.52 -5.52
N THR A 48 -17.32 8.10 -4.38
CA THR A 48 -17.04 7.58 -3.04
C THR A 48 -17.62 6.18 -2.82
N GLN A 49 -18.90 5.97 -3.10
CA GLN A 49 -19.53 4.65 -3.01
C GLN A 49 -18.86 3.61 -3.92
N SER A 50 -18.56 3.98 -5.16
CA SER A 50 -17.87 3.09 -6.11
C SER A 50 -16.47 2.71 -5.63
N ALA A 51 -15.70 3.67 -5.07
CA ALA A 51 -14.37 3.42 -4.52
C ALA A 51 -14.43 2.48 -3.30
N MET A 52 -15.35 2.72 -2.35
CA MET A 52 -15.53 1.85 -1.18
C MET A 52 -16.00 0.46 -1.57
N TYR A 53 -16.94 0.35 -2.51
CA TYR A 53 -17.36 -0.94 -3.05
C TYR A 53 -16.18 -1.73 -3.60
N ARG A 54 -15.29 -1.09 -4.38
CA ARG A 54 -14.12 -1.76 -4.96
C ARG A 54 -13.12 -2.18 -3.90
N LEU A 55 -12.86 -1.34 -2.90
CA LEU A 55 -12.01 -1.70 -1.77
C LEU A 55 -12.59 -2.90 -1.03
N ALA A 56 -13.86 -2.86 -0.64
CA ALA A 56 -14.54 -3.96 0.05
C ALA A 56 -14.55 -5.24 -0.78
N ASN A 57 -14.83 -5.11 -2.08
CA ASN A 57 -14.84 -6.22 -3.02
C ASN A 57 -13.46 -6.83 -3.22
N GLN A 58 -12.40 -6.03 -3.37
CA GLN A 58 -11.04 -6.55 -3.49
C GLN A 58 -10.57 -7.18 -2.17
N TRP A 59 -10.86 -6.55 -1.04
CA TRP A 59 -10.51 -7.05 0.29
C TRP A 59 -11.14 -8.43 0.55
N ARG A 60 -12.42 -8.67 0.24
CA ARG A 60 -13.04 -9.99 0.48
C ARG A 60 -12.41 -11.13 -0.32
N TYR A 61 -11.85 -10.85 -1.50
CA TYR A 61 -11.13 -11.85 -2.29
C TYR A 61 -9.72 -12.11 -1.75
N THR A 62 -9.11 -11.15 -1.06
CA THR A 62 -7.76 -11.26 -0.51
C THR A 62 -7.73 -11.60 0.98
N GLU A 63 -8.85 -11.47 1.70
CA GLU A 63 -8.96 -11.63 3.15
C GLU A 63 -8.27 -12.90 3.67
N ALA A 64 -8.58 -14.06 3.08
CA ALA A 64 -8.03 -15.33 3.54
C ALA A 64 -6.50 -15.37 3.44
N SER A 65 -5.94 -14.82 2.36
CA SER A 65 -4.50 -14.73 2.16
C SER A 65 -3.86 -13.73 3.11
N LEU A 66 -4.48 -12.56 3.30
CA LEU A 66 -3.98 -11.53 4.22
C LEU A 66 -4.02 -12.00 5.68
N SER A 67 -5.07 -12.71 6.07
CA SER A 67 -5.18 -13.34 7.40
C SER A 67 -4.07 -14.36 7.61
N PHE A 68 -3.86 -15.27 6.66
CA PHE A 68 -2.79 -16.25 6.73
C PHE A 68 -1.40 -15.59 6.85
N LEU A 69 -1.13 -14.57 6.04
CA LEU A 69 0.13 -13.82 6.11
C LEU A 69 0.31 -13.14 7.46
N THR A 70 -0.77 -12.61 8.05
CA THR A 70 -0.75 -11.99 9.37
C THR A 70 -0.38 -13.02 10.43
N ASP A 71 -1.06 -14.17 10.45
CA ASP A 71 -0.80 -15.25 11.41
C ASP A 71 0.63 -15.77 11.29
N ALA A 72 1.12 -16.00 10.07
CA ALA A 72 2.48 -16.44 9.82
C ALA A 72 3.53 -15.40 10.27
N THR A 73 3.26 -14.11 10.03
CA THR A 73 4.14 -13.01 10.45
C THR A 73 4.23 -12.93 11.97
N LEU A 74 3.08 -12.92 12.65
CA LEU A 74 3.02 -12.79 14.10
C LEU A 74 3.53 -14.06 14.80
N GLY A 75 3.24 -15.24 14.25
CA GLY A 75 3.82 -16.51 14.70
C GLY A 75 5.34 -16.49 14.62
N GLY A 76 5.91 -16.11 13.46
CA GLY A 76 7.35 -15.98 13.29
C GLY A 76 8.01 -15.00 14.26
N LEU A 77 7.34 -13.89 14.61
CA LEU A 77 7.84 -12.96 15.63
C LEU A 77 7.85 -13.56 17.04
N ARG A 78 6.82 -14.35 17.40
CA ARG A 78 6.78 -15.05 18.69
C ARG A 78 7.86 -16.13 18.75
N ASP A 79 8.02 -16.91 17.67
CA ASP A 79 9.05 -17.95 17.57
C ASP A 79 10.46 -17.34 17.64
N LYS A 80 10.66 -16.17 17.02
CA LYS A 80 11.89 -15.39 17.12
C LYS A 80 12.19 -14.98 18.56
N GLU A 81 11.20 -14.42 19.27
CA GLU A 81 11.34 -14.02 20.68
C GLU A 81 11.69 -15.25 21.55
N ALA A 82 10.96 -16.35 21.41
CA ALA A 82 11.24 -17.59 22.14
C ALA A 82 12.62 -18.18 21.83
N ALA A 83 13.04 -18.19 20.56
CA ALA A 83 14.35 -18.68 20.16
C ALA A 83 15.49 -17.80 20.68
N PHE A 84 15.26 -16.49 20.85
CA PHE A 84 16.25 -15.58 21.43
C PHE A 84 16.49 -15.87 22.92
N ASP A 85 15.43 -16.08 23.69
CA ASP A 85 15.51 -16.42 25.12
C ASP A 85 16.25 -17.76 25.31
N GLU A 86 15.92 -18.76 24.50
CA GLU A 86 16.59 -20.07 24.53
C GLU A 86 18.05 -19.98 24.06
N MET A 87 18.36 -19.15 23.06
CA MET A 87 19.73 -18.89 22.63
C MET A 87 20.56 -18.31 23.79
N GLN A 88 20.00 -17.36 24.56
CA GLN A 88 20.67 -16.79 25.74
C GLN A 88 20.93 -17.87 26.80
N ALA A 89 19.94 -18.71 27.11
CA ALA A 89 20.10 -19.79 28.08
C ALA A 89 21.09 -20.88 27.63
N ALA A 90 21.21 -21.11 26.32
CA ALA A 90 22.10 -22.13 25.75
C ALA A 90 23.57 -21.71 25.71
N TYR A 91 23.88 -20.40 25.73
CA TYR A 91 25.27 -19.90 25.72
C TYR A 91 26.11 -20.46 26.86
N ASP A 92 25.51 -20.65 28.03
CA ASP A 92 26.19 -21.17 29.22
C ASP A 92 26.31 -22.71 29.22
N ARG A 93 25.56 -23.41 28.36
CA ARG A 93 25.52 -24.88 28.29
C ARG A 93 26.49 -25.43 27.25
N SER A 94 26.37 -24.96 26.00
CA SER A 94 27.11 -25.49 24.86
C SER A 94 27.08 -24.52 23.68
N ARG A 95 28.25 -24.36 23.04
CA ARG A 95 28.36 -23.60 21.79
C ARG A 95 27.49 -24.17 20.66
N GLN A 96 27.37 -25.49 20.56
CA GLN A 96 26.56 -26.12 19.51
C GLN A 96 25.07 -25.82 19.72
N GLU A 97 24.61 -25.96 20.97
CA GLU A 97 23.21 -25.68 21.31
C GLU A 97 22.87 -24.21 21.07
N ALA A 98 23.76 -23.29 21.45
CA ALA A 98 23.60 -21.86 21.16
C ALA A 98 23.54 -21.57 19.64
N GLN A 99 24.31 -22.31 18.83
CA GLN A 99 24.26 -22.17 17.36
C GLN A 99 22.93 -22.69 16.78
N ASP A 100 22.44 -23.83 17.25
CA ASP A 100 21.16 -24.39 16.79
C ASP A 100 20.00 -23.42 17.09
N TRP A 101 20.00 -22.79 18.27
CA TRP A 101 19.02 -21.75 18.63
C TRP A 101 19.19 -20.47 17.82
N ARG A 102 20.42 -20.06 17.52
CA ARG A 102 20.68 -18.93 16.62
C ARG A 102 20.12 -19.17 15.22
N ASP A 103 20.28 -20.37 14.68
CA ASP A 103 19.76 -20.73 13.36
C ASP A 103 18.22 -20.68 13.35
N ARG A 104 17.57 -21.16 14.42
CA ARG A 104 16.11 -21.04 14.61
C ARG A 104 15.66 -19.59 14.72
N TYR A 105 16.37 -18.77 15.50
CA TYR A 105 16.12 -17.33 15.61
C TYR A 105 16.19 -16.65 14.23
N CYS A 106 17.25 -16.91 13.46
CA CYS A 106 17.41 -16.37 12.12
C CYS A 106 16.30 -16.85 11.17
N ALA A 107 15.94 -18.13 11.20
CA ALA A 107 14.87 -18.68 10.37
C ALA A 107 13.51 -18.04 10.70
N ALA A 108 13.18 -17.87 11.98
CA ALA A 108 11.95 -17.23 12.42
C ALA A 108 11.90 -15.74 12.03
N ASP A 109 13.02 -15.02 12.15
CA ASP A 109 13.14 -13.63 11.70
C ASP A 109 12.97 -13.48 10.18
N MET A 110 13.59 -14.38 9.40
CA MET A 110 13.43 -14.40 7.95
C MET A 110 11.99 -14.72 7.53
N LEU A 111 11.34 -15.66 8.20
CA LEU A 111 9.95 -16.02 7.95
C LEU A 111 9.03 -14.83 8.22
N ALA A 112 9.17 -14.22 9.41
CA ALA A 112 8.39 -13.06 9.81
C ALA A 112 8.61 -11.87 8.87
N GLY A 113 9.86 -11.56 8.53
CA GLY A 113 10.21 -10.47 7.61
C GLY A 113 9.62 -10.68 6.21
N THR A 114 9.70 -11.89 5.66
CA THR A 114 9.17 -12.22 4.33
C THR A 114 7.66 -12.05 4.27
N TYR A 115 6.93 -12.65 5.21
CA TYR A 115 5.47 -12.58 5.21
C TYR A 115 4.96 -11.19 5.61
N GLY A 116 5.60 -10.54 6.58
CA GLY A 116 5.25 -9.19 7.02
C GLY A 116 5.47 -8.17 5.92
N GLY A 117 6.58 -8.27 5.19
CA GLY A 117 6.84 -7.47 4.00
C GLY A 117 5.79 -7.69 2.91
N SER A 118 5.49 -8.95 2.57
CA SER A 118 4.46 -9.29 1.58
C SER A 118 3.09 -8.71 1.95
N LEU A 119 2.72 -8.78 3.23
CA LEU A 119 1.46 -8.26 3.74
C LEU A 119 1.39 -6.73 3.63
N VAL A 120 2.46 -6.03 4.03
CA VAL A 120 2.56 -4.57 3.89
C VAL A 120 2.40 -4.13 2.43
N VAL A 121 3.05 -4.82 1.49
CA VAL A 121 2.93 -4.51 0.06
C VAL A 121 1.48 -4.68 -0.41
N ALA A 122 0.82 -5.77 -0.03
CA ALA A 122 -0.56 -6.03 -0.41
C ALA A 122 -1.53 -4.96 0.17
N LEU A 123 -1.36 -4.60 1.45
CA LEU A 123 -2.16 -3.55 2.10
C LEU A 123 -1.92 -2.18 1.45
N ASN A 124 -0.67 -1.84 1.15
CA ASN A 124 -0.33 -0.62 0.44
C ASN A 124 -0.98 -0.58 -0.96
N THR A 125 -0.98 -1.70 -1.69
CA THR A 125 -1.66 -1.77 -3.00
C THR A 125 -3.16 -1.49 -2.88
N LEU A 126 -3.85 -2.05 -1.87
CA LEU A 126 -5.28 -1.77 -1.64
C LEU A 126 -5.52 -0.27 -1.41
N ILE A 127 -4.70 0.38 -0.58
CA ILE A 127 -4.80 1.81 -0.29
C ILE A 127 -4.52 2.66 -1.52
N VAL A 128 -3.48 2.34 -2.30
CA VAL A 128 -3.11 3.11 -3.50
C VAL A 128 -4.22 3.05 -4.55
N VAL A 129 -4.80 1.86 -4.78
CA VAL A 129 -5.94 1.70 -5.68
C VAL A 129 -7.12 2.53 -5.19
N TYR A 130 -7.48 2.39 -3.91
CA TYR A 130 -8.60 3.12 -3.31
C TYR A 130 -8.44 4.65 -3.35
N ARG A 131 -7.29 5.17 -2.93
CA ARG A 131 -6.98 6.62 -2.99
C ARG A 131 -7.14 7.15 -4.40
N GLY A 132 -6.66 6.40 -5.37
CA GLY A 132 -6.80 6.79 -6.75
C GLY A 132 -8.25 6.73 -7.25
N ASP A 133 -9.06 5.76 -6.81
CA ASP A 133 -10.48 5.69 -7.18
C ASP A 133 -11.30 6.82 -6.53
N LEU A 134 -10.81 7.38 -5.42
CA LEU A 134 -11.31 8.62 -4.81
C LEU A 134 -10.77 9.91 -5.43
N ASP A 135 -9.85 9.84 -6.39
CA ASP A 135 -9.05 10.96 -6.92
C ASP A 135 -8.37 11.79 -5.81
N VAL A 136 -7.82 11.14 -4.80
CA VAL A 136 -7.04 11.81 -3.77
C VAL A 136 -5.82 12.49 -4.41
N PRO A 137 -5.64 13.81 -4.27
CA PRO A 137 -4.49 14.51 -4.83
C PRO A 137 -3.21 14.02 -4.16
N ASP A 138 -2.18 13.73 -4.96
CA ASP A 138 -0.87 13.24 -4.49
C ASP A 138 0.31 13.93 -5.21
N GLU A 139 0.02 14.98 -5.99
CA GLU A 139 1.00 15.65 -6.86
C GLU A 139 1.80 16.71 -6.10
N LYS A 140 1.17 17.46 -5.19
CA LYS A 140 1.82 18.56 -4.49
C LYS A 140 2.31 18.14 -3.09
N PRO A 141 3.40 18.75 -2.58
CA PRO A 141 3.88 18.50 -1.23
C PRO A 141 2.82 18.75 -0.15
N GLU A 142 2.02 19.82 -0.28
CA GLU A 142 0.91 20.10 0.65
C GLU A 142 -0.15 18.97 0.70
N ASP A 143 -0.47 18.36 -0.45
CA ASP A 143 -1.44 17.27 -0.52
C ASP A 143 -0.91 16.01 0.19
N LYS A 144 0.39 15.74 0.07
CA LYS A 144 1.06 14.63 0.77
C LYS A 144 1.00 14.81 2.28
N VAL A 145 1.29 16.02 2.76
CA VAL A 145 1.21 16.35 4.19
C VAL A 145 -0.23 16.24 4.72
N ALA A 146 -1.22 16.64 3.93
CA ALA A 146 -2.63 16.46 4.29
C ALA A 146 -2.97 14.96 4.41
N ASN A 147 -2.58 14.16 3.42
CA ASN A 147 -2.79 12.70 3.40
C ASN A 147 -2.11 11.97 4.56
N GLU A 148 -0.93 12.43 4.97
CA GLU A 148 -0.20 11.89 6.12
C GLU A 148 -0.90 12.15 7.46
N LYS A 149 -1.91 13.02 7.50
CA LYS A 149 -2.62 13.43 8.73
C LYS A 149 -4.09 12.98 8.79
N ILE A 150 -4.55 12.17 7.84
CA ILE A 150 -5.93 11.68 7.79
C ILE A 150 -6.07 10.36 8.57
N GLY A 151 -7.15 10.26 9.35
CA GLY A 151 -7.50 9.07 10.14
C GLY A 151 -6.71 8.92 11.43
N GLU A 152 -6.68 7.71 11.97
CA GLU A 152 -5.85 7.39 13.15
C GLU A 152 -4.37 7.51 12.81
N LEU A 153 -3.62 8.22 13.66
CA LEU A 153 -2.19 8.46 13.48
C LEU A 153 -1.35 7.50 14.32
N ILE A 154 -0.37 6.86 13.67
CA ILE A 154 0.60 5.96 14.28
C ILE A 154 1.95 6.66 14.25
N GLY A 155 2.41 7.12 15.41
CA GLY A 155 3.64 7.91 15.49
C GLY A 155 3.56 9.23 14.71
N GLY A 156 2.38 9.82 14.62
CA GLY A 156 2.15 11.08 13.90
C GLY A 156 1.88 10.93 12.39
N HIS A 157 1.84 9.70 11.87
CA HIS A 157 1.57 9.44 10.45
C HIS A 157 0.31 8.59 10.25
N SER A 158 -0.42 8.84 9.17
CA SER A 158 -1.59 8.06 8.78
C SER A 158 -1.21 6.62 8.40
N LEU A 159 -2.20 5.72 8.46
CA LEU A 159 -2.02 4.33 8.03
C LEU A 159 -1.42 4.23 6.62
N GLY A 160 -1.92 5.05 5.68
CA GLY A 160 -1.40 5.12 4.32
C GLY A 160 0.07 5.50 4.26
N GLY A 161 0.50 6.49 5.05
CA GLY A 161 1.91 6.91 5.13
C GLY A 161 2.81 5.81 5.68
N VAL A 162 2.38 5.13 6.75
CA VAL A 162 3.13 4.03 7.36
C VAL A 162 3.29 2.86 6.38
N LEU A 163 2.19 2.43 5.72
CA LEU A 163 2.22 1.33 4.77
C LEU A 163 3.02 1.66 3.50
N TRP A 164 2.94 2.89 3.00
CA TRP A 164 3.78 3.35 1.90
C TRP A 164 5.26 3.30 2.26
N ALA A 165 5.63 3.82 3.43
CA ALA A 165 7.00 3.85 3.89
C ALA A 165 7.54 2.41 4.07
N ALA A 166 6.75 1.53 4.66
CA ALA A 166 7.10 0.14 4.86
C ALA A 166 7.23 -0.64 3.53
N ALA A 167 6.28 -0.46 2.61
CA ALA A 167 6.30 -1.11 1.30
C ALA A 167 7.51 -0.68 0.47
N ASN A 168 7.86 0.61 0.53
CA ASN A 168 9.04 1.14 -0.14
C ASN A 168 10.34 0.58 0.40
N ASN A 169 10.38 0.12 1.66
CA ASN A 169 11.57 -0.51 2.25
C ASN A 169 11.55 -2.04 2.19
N THR A 170 10.47 -2.63 1.71
CA THR A 170 10.34 -4.07 1.50
C THR A 170 10.78 -4.50 0.09
N ARG A 171 10.74 -3.57 -0.87
CA ARG A 171 11.22 -3.83 -2.24
C ARG A 171 12.70 -4.20 -2.23
N HIS A 172 13.09 -5.21 -3.00
CA HIS A 172 14.43 -5.76 -2.94
C HIS A 172 15.50 -4.72 -3.32
N TRP A 173 16.64 -4.72 -2.63
CA TRP A 173 17.86 -3.94 -2.96
C TRP A 173 18.18 -3.88 -4.47
N PRO A 174 18.04 -4.96 -5.27
CA PRO A 174 18.17 -4.88 -6.72
C PRO A 174 17.22 -3.88 -7.40
N GLU A 175 15.94 -3.80 -7.00
CA GLU A 175 14.97 -2.84 -7.57
C GLU A 175 15.31 -1.38 -7.27
N TRP A 176 16.00 -1.11 -6.15
CA TRP A 176 16.51 0.23 -5.81
C TRP A 176 17.88 0.51 -6.45
N SER A 177 18.67 -0.52 -6.73
CA SER A 177 19.90 -0.38 -7.51
C SER A 177 19.65 -0.17 -9.01
N VAL A 178 18.42 -0.44 -9.48
CA VAL A 178 17.95 0.01 -10.81
C VAL A 178 17.43 1.45 -10.71
N GLU A 179 18.27 2.37 -10.24
CA GLU A 179 17.98 3.81 -10.27
C GLU A 179 17.98 4.39 -11.70
N GLU A 180 18.28 3.57 -12.69
CA GLU A 180 17.89 3.77 -14.07
C GLU A 180 17.33 2.46 -14.58
N ALA A 181 15.99 2.32 -14.59
CA ALA A 181 15.37 1.44 -15.57
C ALA A 181 15.78 2.03 -16.92
N ILE A 182 16.93 1.60 -17.45
CA ILE A 182 17.45 1.99 -18.75
C ILE A 182 16.24 1.85 -19.67
N PRO A 183 15.69 2.96 -20.23
CA PRO A 183 14.53 2.90 -21.08
C PRO A 183 14.70 1.74 -22.06
N TRP A 184 13.68 0.90 -22.26
CA TRP A 184 13.80 -0.35 -23.03
C TRP A 184 14.49 -0.16 -24.39
N ARG A 185 14.43 1.04 -24.97
CA ARG A 185 15.18 1.45 -26.18
C ARG A 185 16.69 1.38 -26.00
N LEU A 186 17.22 1.92 -24.91
CA LEU A 186 18.64 1.87 -24.57
C LEU A 186 19.10 0.46 -24.17
N GLN A 187 18.23 -0.37 -23.55
CA GLN A 187 18.53 -1.79 -23.32
C GLN A 187 18.63 -2.58 -24.63
N ARG A 188 17.72 -2.32 -25.57
CA ARG A 188 17.73 -2.90 -26.92
C ARG A 188 18.98 -2.49 -27.70
N GLU A 189 19.35 -1.22 -27.67
CA GLU A 189 20.57 -0.72 -28.31
C GLU A 189 21.83 -1.37 -27.72
N ARG A 190 21.89 -1.56 -26.40
CA ARG A 190 23.00 -2.27 -25.74
C ARG A 190 23.06 -3.75 -26.15
N TYR A 191 21.92 -4.42 -26.17
CA TYR A 191 21.83 -5.82 -26.59
C TYR A 191 22.23 -6.01 -28.07
N GLU A 192 21.79 -5.14 -28.97
CA GLU A 192 22.19 -5.19 -30.38
C GLU A 192 23.67 -4.85 -30.57
N ARG A 193 24.20 -3.89 -29.80
CA ARG A 193 25.63 -3.57 -29.78
C ARG A 193 26.47 -4.77 -29.32
N ASP A 194 26.08 -5.43 -28.24
CA ASP A 194 26.81 -6.58 -27.70
C ASP A 194 26.74 -7.79 -28.65
N LYS A 195 25.62 -7.99 -29.35
CA LYS A 195 25.50 -8.95 -30.45
C LYS A 195 26.45 -8.67 -31.62
N LEU A 196 26.62 -7.41 -31.99
CA LEU A 196 27.51 -7.00 -33.08
C LEU A 196 28.98 -7.20 -32.70
N ILE A 197 29.34 -6.89 -31.45
CA ILE A 197 30.68 -7.15 -30.90
C ILE A 197 30.98 -8.65 -30.87
N ALA A 198 30.04 -9.47 -30.38
CA ALA A 198 30.19 -10.93 -30.35
C ALA A 198 30.32 -11.57 -31.75
N ARG A 199 29.82 -10.89 -32.80
CA ARG A 199 29.97 -11.28 -34.21
C ARG A 199 31.21 -10.72 -34.89
N GLY A 200 32.08 -10.02 -34.16
CA GLY A 200 33.36 -9.51 -34.65
C GLY A 200 33.28 -8.21 -35.43
N TYR A 201 32.16 -7.48 -35.37
CA TYR A 201 32.06 -6.16 -36.01
C TYR A 201 32.72 -5.09 -35.14
N ALA A 202 33.59 -4.27 -35.73
CA ALA A 202 34.17 -3.10 -35.08
C ALA A 202 33.10 -1.99 -34.96
N ILE A 203 32.84 -1.52 -33.74
CA ILE A 203 31.94 -0.41 -33.47
C ILE A 203 32.81 0.82 -33.18
N GLU A 204 32.72 1.85 -34.02
CA GLU A 204 33.35 3.15 -33.73
C GLU A 204 32.70 3.77 -32.50
N GLU A 205 33.46 3.92 -31.41
CA GLU A 205 33.01 4.63 -30.22
C GLU A 205 32.82 6.12 -30.54
N LYS A 206 31.56 6.55 -30.65
CA LYS A 206 31.27 8.00 -30.62
C LYS A 206 31.65 8.55 -29.24
N LYS A 207 32.68 9.40 -29.26
CA LYS A 207 33.30 10.16 -28.17
C LYS A 207 32.38 10.60 -27.02
N LYS A 208 32.84 10.23 -25.82
CA LYS A 208 32.81 10.86 -24.47
C LYS A 208 31.55 11.56 -23.94
N PRO A 209 31.22 11.35 -22.64
CA PRO A 209 30.15 12.08 -21.96
C PRO A 209 30.46 13.58 -21.95
N ASN A 210 29.42 14.40 -22.18
CA ASN A 210 29.51 15.85 -22.11
C ASN A 210 29.99 16.29 -20.70
N PRO A 211 31.16 16.95 -20.57
CA PRO A 211 31.66 17.45 -19.29
C PRO A 211 30.80 18.58 -18.70
N GLU A 212 29.85 19.13 -19.46
CA GLU A 212 28.87 20.13 -19.02
C GLU A 212 27.50 19.52 -18.66
N ALA A 213 27.37 18.19 -18.55
CA ALA A 213 26.16 17.62 -17.97
C ALA A 213 26.00 18.22 -16.56
N PRO A 214 24.89 18.93 -16.26
CA PRO A 214 24.66 19.44 -14.91
C PRO A 214 24.82 18.28 -13.95
N PRO A 215 25.43 18.49 -12.76
CA PRO A 215 25.61 17.42 -11.78
C PRO A 215 24.28 16.69 -11.68
N LYS A 216 24.29 15.36 -11.92
CA LYS A 216 23.09 14.54 -11.72
C LYS A 216 22.61 14.93 -10.33
N LYS A 217 21.49 15.66 -10.25
CA LYS A 217 20.86 15.95 -8.97
C LYS A 217 20.60 14.57 -8.40
N GLU A 218 21.41 14.17 -7.42
CA GLU A 218 21.16 12.97 -6.66
C GLU A 218 19.73 13.12 -6.18
N ARG A 219 18.84 12.31 -6.75
CA ARG A 219 17.49 12.27 -6.24
C ARG A 219 17.65 11.65 -4.86
N PRO A 220 17.16 12.29 -3.80
CA PRO A 220 17.18 11.71 -2.48
C PRO A 220 16.66 10.28 -2.56
N ARG A 221 17.41 9.33 -2.00
CA ARG A 221 17.04 7.91 -2.08
C ARG A 221 15.66 7.74 -1.47
N GLN A 222 14.81 6.86 -2.00
CA GLN A 222 13.46 6.65 -1.46
C GLN A 222 13.46 6.27 0.04
N SER A 223 14.57 5.71 0.54
CA SER A 223 14.81 5.46 1.96
C SER A 223 14.88 6.72 2.82
N GLU A 224 15.31 7.87 2.28
CA GLU A 224 15.45 9.14 3.01
C GLU A 224 14.09 9.73 3.44
N TYR A 225 13.04 9.49 2.66
CA TYR A 225 11.68 9.95 2.99
C TYR A 225 10.90 8.96 3.85
N SER A 226 11.19 7.67 3.71
CA SER A 226 10.43 6.60 4.36
C SER A 226 10.99 6.22 5.74
N LEU A 227 12.30 6.40 5.96
CA LEU A 227 12.94 6.11 7.24
C LEU A 227 12.38 6.96 8.41
N PRO A 228 12.23 8.30 8.30
CA PRO A 228 11.68 9.10 9.39
C PRO A 228 10.27 8.66 9.79
N VAL A 229 9.43 8.34 8.79
CA VAL A 229 8.05 7.86 9.00
C VAL A 229 8.06 6.56 9.80
N LEU A 230 8.91 5.60 9.42
CA LEU A 230 8.98 4.31 10.09
C LEU A 230 9.57 4.41 11.50
N LYS A 231 10.57 5.26 11.70
CA LYS A 231 11.12 5.52 13.05
C LYS A 231 10.05 6.09 13.97
N ALA A 232 9.30 7.08 13.49
CA ALA A 232 8.24 7.70 14.28
C ALA A 232 7.10 6.71 14.58
N ALA A 233 6.67 5.91 13.58
CA ALA A 233 5.56 4.97 13.71
C ALA A 233 5.87 3.75 14.60
N LEU A 234 7.08 3.21 14.50
CA LEU A 234 7.48 1.98 15.19
C LEU A 234 8.05 2.24 16.59
N GLY A 235 8.71 3.39 16.80
CA GLY A 235 9.38 3.70 18.07
C GLY A 235 10.55 2.75 18.38
N PRO A 236 11.04 2.70 19.64
CA PRO A 236 12.12 1.81 20.03
C PRO A 236 11.84 0.33 19.74
N PRO A 237 12.84 -0.44 19.28
CA PRO A 237 14.24 -0.06 19.03
C PRO A 237 14.50 0.50 17.61
N PHE A 238 13.46 0.74 16.80
CA PHE A 238 13.59 1.20 15.41
C PHE A 238 14.02 2.66 15.28
N ASP A 239 13.86 3.47 16.31
CA ASP A 239 14.36 4.85 16.33
C ASP A 239 15.89 4.92 16.31
N ALA A 240 16.56 3.95 16.95
CA ALA A 240 18.01 3.87 17.10
C ALA A 240 18.77 3.25 15.91
N VAL A 241 18.08 2.65 14.92
CA VAL A 241 18.75 2.01 13.78
C VAL A 241 18.96 3.00 12.62
N ASP A 242 20.15 2.99 12.02
CA ASP A 242 20.48 3.88 10.89
C ASP A 242 19.92 3.40 9.55
N HIS A 243 19.44 2.15 9.50
CA HIS A 243 18.90 1.52 8.30
C HIS A 243 17.72 0.62 8.63
N ILE A 244 16.85 0.41 7.65
CA ILE A 244 15.69 -0.47 7.79
C ILE A 244 16.11 -1.89 7.43
N GLY A 245 16.00 -2.78 8.41
CA GLY A 245 16.29 -4.21 8.22
C GLY A 245 15.15 -4.97 7.53
N PHE A 246 15.48 -6.19 7.10
CA PHE A 246 14.56 -7.14 6.44
C PHE A 246 13.27 -7.41 7.24
N GLY A 247 13.31 -7.31 8.57
CA GLY A 247 12.16 -7.51 9.44
C GLY A 247 11.15 -6.34 9.53
N CYS A 248 11.38 -5.22 8.85
CA CYS A 248 10.59 -4.00 9.05
C CYS A 248 9.09 -4.20 8.82
N GLY A 249 8.71 -4.95 7.78
CA GLY A 249 7.33 -5.28 7.50
C GLY A 249 6.69 -6.02 8.67
N ALA A 250 7.39 -6.99 9.26
CA ALA A 250 6.90 -7.73 10.42
C ALA A 250 6.60 -6.82 11.61
N HIS A 251 7.47 -5.86 11.89
CA HIS A 251 7.27 -4.91 12.99
C HIS A 251 6.12 -3.93 12.73
N VAL A 252 5.95 -3.47 11.49
CA VAL A 252 4.77 -2.69 11.08
C VAL A 252 3.50 -3.50 11.29
N ILE A 253 3.47 -4.76 10.86
CA ILE A 253 2.31 -5.63 11.07
C ILE A 253 2.03 -5.87 12.56
N LYS A 254 3.05 -6.14 13.38
CA LYS A 254 2.90 -6.24 14.84
C LYS A 254 2.28 -4.97 15.43
N ARG A 255 2.72 -3.80 14.96
CA ARG A 255 2.20 -2.50 15.39
C ARG A 255 0.74 -2.29 14.97
N LEU A 256 0.39 -2.63 13.73
CA LEU A 256 -0.96 -2.50 13.19
C LEU A 256 -1.95 -3.49 13.80
N ALA A 257 -1.51 -4.71 14.11
CA ALA A 257 -2.31 -5.73 14.77
C ALA A 257 -2.66 -5.36 16.21
N GLY A 258 -1.94 -4.42 16.81
CA GLY A 258 -2.19 -3.97 18.18
C GLY A 258 -1.97 -5.06 19.23
N PRO A 259 -2.50 -4.88 20.46
CA PRO A 259 -2.31 -5.83 21.55
C PRO A 259 -3.00 -7.18 21.31
N ASP A 260 -4.12 -7.17 20.59
CA ASP A 260 -4.87 -8.40 20.27
C ASP A 260 -4.12 -9.28 19.27
N GLY A 261 -3.20 -8.70 18.49
CA GLY A 261 -2.31 -9.44 17.60
C GLY A 261 -3.08 -10.20 16.53
N ASP A 262 -4.12 -9.59 15.95
CA ASP A 262 -4.97 -10.23 14.96
C ASP A 262 -5.15 -9.42 13.66
N PHE A 263 -5.57 -10.13 12.62
CA PHE A 263 -5.84 -9.54 11.31
C PHE A 263 -7.11 -8.68 11.30
N ASN A 264 -8.04 -8.92 12.23
CA ASN A 264 -9.30 -8.17 12.30
C ASN A 264 -9.04 -6.70 12.65
N THR A 265 -8.09 -6.45 13.55
CA THR A 265 -7.65 -5.11 13.95
C THR A 265 -7.03 -4.36 12.78
N ILE A 266 -6.14 -5.02 12.02
CA ILE A 266 -5.54 -4.44 10.80
C ILE A 266 -6.64 -4.07 9.80
N SER A 267 -7.62 -4.96 9.61
CA SER A 267 -8.71 -4.74 8.66
C SER A 267 -9.60 -3.57 9.09
N ARG A 268 -9.93 -3.45 10.38
CA ARG A 268 -10.67 -2.29 10.90
C ARG A 268 -9.92 -0.99 10.64
N ARG A 269 -8.63 -0.93 10.98
CA ARG A 269 -7.77 0.24 10.70
C ARG A 269 -7.77 0.61 9.22
N LEU A 270 -7.73 -0.38 8.31
CA LEU A 270 -7.81 -0.15 6.87
C LEU A 270 -9.12 0.54 6.47
N PHE A 271 -10.26 0.04 6.94
CA PHE A 271 -11.58 0.62 6.61
C PHE A 271 -11.85 1.93 7.34
N ASP A 272 -11.35 2.12 8.56
CA ASP A 272 -11.44 3.38 9.28
C ASP A 272 -10.63 4.48 8.59
N TYR A 273 -9.42 4.13 8.11
CA TYR A 273 -8.62 5.02 7.27
C TYR A 273 -9.33 5.33 5.94
N ALA A 274 -9.94 4.32 5.30
CA ALA A 274 -10.68 4.52 4.07
C ALA A 274 -11.85 5.49 4.25
N LYS A 275 -12.63 5.35 5.33
CA LYS A 275 -13.71 6.28 5.71
C LYS A 275 -13.20 7.69 5.98
N ALA A 276 -12.10 7.83 6.70
CA ALA A 276 -11.51 9.15 6.96
C ALA A 276 -11.09 9.86 5.65
N LEU A 277 -10.63 9.12 4.64
CA LEU A 277 -10.40 9.67 3.30
C LEU A 277 -11.70 10.08 2.60
N GLU A 278 -12.79 9.31 2.74
CA GLU A 278 -14.10 9.70 2.20
C GLU A 278 -14.62 10.97 2.85
N ASP A 279 -14.51 11.10 4.17
CA ASP A 279 -14.97 12.29 4.88
C ASP A 279 -14.19 13.55 4.48
N HIS A 280 -12.93 13.38 4.07
CA HIS A 280 -12.06 14.49 3.66
C HIS A 280 -12.15 14.84 2.17
N TYR A 281 -12.17 13.83 1.28
CA TYR A 281 -12.10 13.99 -0.18
C TYR A 281 -13.36 13.56 -0.93
N GLY A 282 -14.31 12.96 -0.22
CA GLY A 282 -15.58 12.54 -0.79
C GLY A 282 -16.39 13.73 -1.29
N GLU A 283 -17.34 13.42 -2.19
CA GLU A 283 -18.31 14.42 -2.62
C GLU A 283 -19.10 14.91 -1.40
N PRO A 284 -19.33 16.22 -1.25
CA PRO A 284 -20.14 16.73 -0.15
C PRO A 284 -21.50 16.04 -0.18
N LYS A 285 -21.88 15.43 0.95
CA LYS A 285 -23.22 14.86 1.10
C LYS A 285 -24.22 16.01 0.82
N PRO A 286 -25.20 15.83 -0.08
CA PRO A 286 -26.19 16.85 -0.33
C PRO A 286 -26.89 17.19 1.00
N GLU A 287 -26.85 18.47 1.40
CA GLU A 287 -27.36 18.95 2.70
C GLU A 287 -28.86 18.66 2.90
N ASP A 288 -29.60 18.51 1.80
CA ASP A 288 -30.96 17.96 1.77
C ASP A 288 -31.04 16.94 0.62
N PRO A 289 -31.34 15.65 0.89
CA PRO A 289 -31.57 14.65 -0.15
C PRO A 289 -32.63 15.08 -1.17
N MET A 290 -33.60 15.88 -0.73
CA MET A 290 -34.64 16.45 -1.59
C MET A 290 -34.13 17.63 -2.43
N GLU A 291 -33.01 18.26 -2.08
CA GLU A 291 -32.38 19.32 -2.89
C GLU A 291 -31.84 18.75 -4.20
N ASP A 292 -31.20 17.57 -4.18
CA ASP A 292 -30.73 16.93 -5.41
C ASP A 292 -31.91 16.44 -6.27
N VAL A 293 -32.96 15.91 -5.64
CA VAL A 293 -34.22 15.56 -6.32
C VAL A 293 -34.87 16.82 -6.93
N ARG A 294 -34.96 17.92 -6.19
CA ARG A 294 -35.51 19.21 -6.68
C ARG A 294 -34.66 19.77 -7.82
N ARG A 295 -33.33 19.70 -7.75
CA ARG A 295 -32.41 20.09 -8.84
C ARG A 295 -32.61 19.24 -10.08
N ARG A 296 -32.77 17.92 -9.93
CA ARG A 296 -33.08 16.99 -11.03
C ARG A 296 -34.44 17.30 -11.66
N VAL A 297 -35.48 17.50 -10.85
CA VAL A 297 -36.83 17.86 -11.31
C VAL A 297 -36.85 19.24 -12.00
N ALA A 298 -36.13 20.23 -11.46
CA ALA A 298 -36.04 21.55 -12.05
C ALA A 298 -35.35 21.54 -13.42
N ARG A 299 -34.28 20.72 -13.58
CA ARG A 299 -33.62 20.52 -14.89
C ARG A 299 -34.53 19.85 -15.91
N LEU A 300 -35.36 18.89 -15.49
CA LEU A 300 -36.34 18.23 -16.36
C LEU A 300 -37.47 19.19 -16.80
N LYS A 301 -37.90 20.11 -15.93
CA LYS A 301 -38.91 21.12 -16.26
C LYS A 301 -38.37 22.28 -17.10
N GLY A 302 -37.09 22.62 -16.98
CA GLY A 302 -36.45 23.69 -17.76
C GLY A 302 -36.05 23.32 -19.19
N GLY A 303 -35.97 22.02 -19.52
CA GLY A 303 -35.62 21.54 -20.87
C GLY A 303 -36.79 21.40 -21.85
N GLY A 304 -38.03 21.63 -21.42
CA GLY A 304 -39.24 21.43 -22.23
C GLY A 304 -39.72 22.66 -23.03
N GLY A 305 -38.91 23.70 -23.14
CA GLY A 305 -39.25 24.92 -23.89
C GLY A 305 -38.19 25.22 -24.94
N GLY A 306 -38.27 24.56 -26.10
CA GLY A 306 -37.44 24.77 -27.27
C GLY A 306 -38.05 24.07 -28.47
#